data_AF-A0A1Q5N053-F1
#
_entry.id   AF-A0A1Q5N053-F1
#
_cell.length_a   1.000
_cell.length_b   1.000
_cell.length_c   1.000
_cell.angle_alpha   90.00
_cell.angle_beta   90.00
_cell.angle_gamma   90.00
#
_symmetry.space_group_name_H-M   'P 1'
#
loop_
_entity.id
_entity.type
_entity.pdbx_description
1 polymer ?
#
loop_
_entity_poly.entity_id
_entity_poly.type
_entity_poly.pdbx_seq_one_letter_code
_entity_poly.pdbx_strand_id
1 'polypeptide(L)'
;MEYEFLFVVDGVDVDDDLAVGIIFDEFDGLLTRHRDKHLLDLAESGDGAIDAAHRLVVRLRKELPQLRLERLDPDLVGVSDIAERTGRSRQNVLQWVNGERRTEVGAFPDPEGTAGRSLVWRWAEVNAWLARIGEQVGDPGATRQDALHIDFMLPRWQQSLAEGLPIVRFVHSQEDERTKDRAGVAQLLEGTLSAPGLLDMISAFPRPERQRLTVVCAVLPDRLSAVAERIRADETGVVLAFQGEKNELHLMRVAAREVPGARPVSELGLGDDATVGDLLLVVANGAVQPTTPLALVG
;
A
#
# COMPACT_ATOMS: atom_id res chain seq x y z
N MET A 1 -0.53 9.54 -5.20
CA MET A 1 0.86 9.90 -5.53
C MET A 1 1.41 8.74 -6.32
N GLU A 2 2.21 9.00 -7.33
CA GLU A 2 2.87 7.96 -8.11
C GLU A 2 4.18 7.57 -7.41
N TYR A 3 4.54 6.28 -7.48
CA TYR A 3 5.75 5.75 -6.88
C TYR A 3 6.51 4.91 -7.90
N GLU A 4 7.82 5.12 -7.99
CA GLU A 4 8.72 4.37 -8.87
C GLU A 4 9.33 3.17 -8.14
N PHE A 5 9.45 2.05 -8.86
CA PHE A 5 10.01 0.80 -8.36
C PHE A 5 10.91 0.16 -9.40
N LEU A 6 12.09 -0.27 -8.96
CA LEU A 6 12.94 -1.18 -9.72
C LEU A 6 12.87 -2.55 -9.07
N PHE A 7 12.23 -3.52 -9.71
CA PHE A 7 12.16 -4.89 -9.22
C PHE A 7 13.21 -5.77 -9.88
N VAL A 8 13.83 -6.65 -9.11
CA VAL A 8 14.51 -7.82 -9.65
C VAL A 8 13.46 -8.89 -9.90
N VAL A 9 13.42 -9.39 -11.13
CA VAL A 9 12.36 -10.29 -11.58
C VAL A 9 12.90 -11.56 -12.23
N ASP A 10 12.05 -12.58 -12.25
CA ASP A 10 12.30 -13.86 -12.90
C ASP A 10 11.02 -14.35 -13.62
N GLY A 11 11.15 -15.37 -14.48
CA GLY A 11 10.05 -15.93 -15.25
C GLY A 11 9.67 -15.13 -16.50
N VAL A 12 10.35 -14.03 -16.78
CA VAL A 12 10.26 -13.23 -18.01
C VAL A 12 11.67 -12.96 -18.55
N ASP A 13 11.79 -12.79 -19.87
CA ASP A 13 13.06 -12.49 -20.54
C ASP A 13 12.89 -11.28 -21.47
N VAL A 14 13.94 -10.50 -21.66
CA VAL A 14 13.98 -9.39 -22.63
C VAL A 14 13.81 -9.85 -24.08
N ASP A 15 14.09 -11.13 -24.34
CA ASP A 15 13.92 -11.74 -25.66
C ASP A 15 12.48 -12.30 -25.87
N ASP A 16 11.57 -12.16 -24.88
CA ASP A 16 10.14 -12.47 -24.99
C ASP A 16 9.34 -11.22 -25.43
N ASP A 17 9.19 -11.04 -26.74
CA ASP A 17 8.50 -9.90 -27.35
C ASP A 17 7.08 -9.69 -26.81
N LEU A 18 6.36 -10.76 -26.44
CA LEU A 18 5.00 -10.65 -25.89
C LEU A 18 5.05 -10.07 -24.48
N ALA A 19 5.92 -10.59 -23.62
CA ALA A 19 6.08 -10.07 -22.27
C ALA A 19 6.56 -8.62 -22.29
N VAL A 20 7.55 -8.30 -23.13
CA VAL A 20 8.05 -6.93 -23.30
C VAL A 20 6.95 -5.99 -23.80
N GLY A 21 6.15 -6.42 -24.77
CA GLY A 21 5.01 -5.65 -25.27
C GLY A 21 3.99 -5.34 -24.18
N ILE A 22 3.60 -6.33 -23.37
CA ILE A 22 2.68 -6.13 -22.24
C ILE A 22 3.26 -5.16 -21.21
N ILE A 23 4.54 -5.31 -20.85
CA ILE A 23 5.22 -4.43 -19.88
C ILE A 23 5.19 -2.98 -20.35
N PHE A 24 5.47 -2.75 -21.64
CA PHE A 24 5.46 -1.41 -22.22
C PHE A 24 4.03 -0.85 -22.33
N ASP A 25 3.11 -1.58 -22.96
CA ASP A 25 1.78 -1.07 -23.31
C ASP A 25 0.85 -0.92 -22.09
N GLU A 26 0.91 -1.84 -21.12
CA GLU A 26 -0.03 -1.87 -19.99
C GLU A 26 0.53 -1.19 -18.72
N PHE A 27 1.84 -1.09 -18.60
CA PHE A 27 2.50 -0.57 -17.40
C PHE A 27 3.42 0.63 -17.64
N ASP A 28 3.62 1.06 -18.89
CA ASP A 28 4.65 2.04 -19.25
C ASP A 28 6.03 1.67 -18.66
N GLY A 29 6.28 0.36 -18.56
CA GLY A 29 7.41 -0.21 -17.86
C GLY A 29 8.59 -0.52 -18.77
N LEU A 30 9.75 -0.73 -18.17
CA LEU A 30 10.96 -1.12 -18.88
C LEU A 30 11.58 -2.39 -18.28
N LEU A 31 11.70 -3.44 -19.10
CA LEU A 31 12.45 -4.64 -18.74
C LEU A 31 13.88 -4.56 -19.29
N THR A 32 14.87 -4.73 -18.42
CA THR A 32 16.29 -4.75 -18.78
C THR A 32 16.98 -6.01 -18.28
N ARG A 33 18.08 -6.41 -18.92
CA ARG A 33 18.90 -7.57 -18.53
C ARG A 33 20.29 -7.12 -18.12
N HIS A 34 20.66 -7.40 -16.87
CA HIS A 34 22.00 -7.18 -16.32
C HIS A 34 22.63 -8.52 -15.96
N ARG A 35 23.46 -9.05 -16.87
CA ARG A 35 23.99 -10.42 -16.82
C ARG A 35 22.85 -11.44 -16.84
N ASP A 36 22.67 -12.17 -15.74
CA ASP A 36 21.68 -13.21 -15.52
C ASP A 36 20.42 -12.71 -14.81
N LYS A 37 20.37 -11.42 -14.43
CA LYS A 37 19.23 -10.81 -13.75
C LYS A 37 18.42 -9.93 -14.68
N HIS A 38 17.11 -10.01 -14.53
CA HIS A 38 16.18 -9.09 -15.15
C HIS A 38 15.75 -8.02 -14.14
N LEU A 39 15.79 -6.76 -14.56
CA LEU A 39 15.30 -5.63 -13.78
C LEU A 39 14.10 -5.03 -14.48
N LEU A 40 13.03 -4.81 -13.73
CA LEU A 40 11.76 -4.29 -14.22
C LEU A 40 11.48 -2.95 -13.52
N ASP A 41 11.54 -1.88 -14.30
CA ASP A 41 11.22 -0.51 -13.88
C ASP A 41 9.73 -0.24 -14.13
N LEU A 42 9.03 0.22 -13.09
CA LEU A 42 7.59 0.45 -13.09
C LEU A 42 7.23 1.63 -12.20
N ALA A 43 6.19 2.35 -12.58
CA ALA A 43 5.53 3.33 -11.73
C ALA A 43 4.09 2.90 -11.41
N GLU A 44 3.60 3.21 -10.22
CA GLU A 44 2.20 3.00 -9.87
C GLU A 44 1.71 4.00 -8.83
N SER A 45 0.44 4.35 -8.94
CA SER A 45 -0.22 5.27 -8.01
C SER A 45 -0.73 4.55 -6.76
N GLY A 46 -0.42 5.10 -5.59
CA GLY A 46 -0.91 4.60 -4.31
C GLY A 46 -1.04 5.68 -3.24
N ASP A 47 -1.57 5.30 -2.08
CA ASP A 47 -1.56 6.12 -0.85
C ASP A 47 -0.18 6.13 -0.17
N GLY A 48 0.71 5.23 -0.60
CA GLY A 48 2.06 5.02 -0.12
C GLY A 48 2.76 3.98 -0.99
N ALA A 49 4.09 3.85 -0.87
CA ALA A 49 4.87 2.91 -1.68
C ALA A 49 4.40 1.45 -1.53
N ILE A 50 4.05 1.02 -0.31
CA ILE A 50 3.51 -0.33 -0.05
C ILE A 50 2.18 -0.56 -0.79
N ASP A 51 1.31 0.46 -0.80
CA ASP A 51 0.00 0.40 -1.46
C ASP A 51 0.13 0.34 -2.99
N ALA A 52 1.03 1.15 -3.54
CA ALA A 52 1.37 1.13 -4.96
C ALA A 52 1.96 -0.23 -5.37
N ALA A 53 2.88 -0.78 -4.57
CA ALA A 53 3.42 -2.12 -4.80
C ALA A 53 2.34 -3.22 -4.76
N HIS A 54 1.36 -3.16 -3.84
CA HIS A 54 0.21 -4.08 -3.85
C HIS A 54 -0.54 -4.05 -5.18
N ARG A 55 -0.80 -2.85 -5.71
CA ARG A 55 -1.51 -2.67 -6.98
C ARG A 55 -0.71 -3.27 -8.14
N LEU A 56 0.58 -2.98 -8.20
CA LEU A 56 1.48 -3.58 -9.21
C LEU A 56 1.48 -5.09 -9.15
N VAL A 57 1.64 -5.69 -7.97
CA VAL A 57 1.70 -7.16 -7.84
C VAL A 57 0.42 -7.82 -8.36
N VAL A 58 -0.75 -7.24 -8.05
CA VAL A 58 -2.04 -7.73 -8.54
C VAL A 58 -2.15 -7.61 -10.06
N ARG A 59 -1.85 -6.43 -10.61
CA ARG A 59 -1.94 -6.17 -12.05
C ARG A 59 -0.95 -7.03 -12.85
N LEU A 60 0.31 -7.11 -12.41
CA LEU A 60 1.35 -7.94 -13.03
C LEU A 60 0.97 -9.41 -13.01
N ARG A 61 0.40 -9.92 -11.90
CA ARG A 61 -0.04 -11.32 -11.82
C ARG A 61 -1.13 -11.65 -12.84
N LYS A 62 -2.02 -10.68 -13.13
CA LYS A 62 -3.11 -10.84 -14.09
C LYS A 62 -2.60 -10.89 -15.52
N GLU A 63 -1.72 -9.96 -15.89
CA GLU A 63 -1.24 -9.82 -17.28
C GLU A 63 -0.04 -10.73 -17.60
N LEU A 64 0.80 -11.02 -16.61
CA LEU A 64 2.02 -11.84 -16.74
C LEU A 64 2.09 -12.92 -15.63
N PRO A 65 1.28 -14.00 -15.71
CA PRO A 65 1.23 -15.03 -14.67
C PRO A 65 2.53 -15.79 -14.42
N GLN A 66 3.48 -15.76 -15.35
CA GLN A 66 4.79 -16.40 -15.22
C GLN A 66 5.81 -15.51 -14.49
N LEU A 67 5.57 -14.19 -14.44
CA LEU A 67 6.46 -13.21 -13.83
C LEU A 67 6.50 -13.40 -12.31
N ARG A 68 7.70 -13.40 -11.76
CA ARG A 68 7.98 -13.46 -10.33
C ARG A 68 8.76 -12.23 -9.92
N LEU A 69 8.25 -11.51 -8.92
CA LEU A 69 8.95 -10.41 -8.27
C LEU A 69 9.82 -10.98 -7.15
N GLU A 70 11.14 -10.85 -7.24
CA GLU A 70 12.04 -11.39 -6.21
C GLU A 70 12.22 -10.43 -5.04
N ARG A 71 12.52 -9.17 -5.36
CA ARG A 71 12.80 -8.06 -4.43
C ARG A 71 12.89 -6.76 -5.19
N LEU A 72 12.92 -5.65 -4.49
CA LEU A 72 13.35 -4.37 -5.01
C LEU A 72 14.88 -4.33 -5.17
N ASP A 73 15.34 -3.74 -6.26
CA ASP A 73 16.73 -3.33 -6.42
C ASP A 73 16.88 -1.90 -5.88
N PRO A 74 17.76 -1.66 -4.90
CA PRO A 74 17.95 -0.33 -4.36
C PRO A 74 18.65 0.56 -5.39
N ASP A 75 18.00 1.66 -5.80
CA ASP A 75 18.65 2.72 -6.57
C ASP A 75 19.69 3.43 -5.71
N LEU A 76 20.94 2.98 -5.81
CA LEU A 76 22.07 3.49 -5.04
C LEU A 76 22.79 4.60 -5.80
N VAL A 77 22.92 5.74 -5.14
CA VAL A 77 23.52 6.95 -5.70
C VAL A 77 24.69 7.43 -4.85
N GLY A 78 25.74 7.92 -5.50
CA GLY A 78 26.81 8.68 -4.87
C GLY A 78 26.58 10.19 -4.99
N VAL A 79 27.50 10.97 -4.40
CA VAL A 79 27.48 12.45 -4.47
C VAL A 79 27.41 12.98 -5.92
N SER A 80 28.11 12.31 -6.84
CA SER A 80 28.11 12.69 -8.26
C SER A 80 26.75 12.52 -8.91
N ASP A 81 26.09 11.39 -8.65
CA ASP A 81 24.80 11.05 -9.24
C ASP A 81 23.71 11.97 -8.67
N ILE A 82 23.75 12.24 -7.35
CA ILE A 82 22.85 13.20 -6.70
C ILE A 82 23.02 14.59 -7.32
N ALA A 83 24.27 15.03 -7.51
CA ALA A 83 24.56 16.34 -8.10
C ALA A 83 24.01 16.46 -9.53
N GLU A 84 24.17 15.39 -10.33
CA GLU A 84 23.63 15.32 -11.69
C GLU A 84 22.10 15.35 -11.71
N ARG A 85 21.44 14.46 -10.96
CA ARG A 85 19.96 14.37 -10.92
C ARG A 85 19.31 15.65 -10.39
N THR A 86 19.94 16.33 -9.44
CA THR A 86 19.43 17.59 -8.87
C THR A 86 19.85 18.85 -9.65
N GLY A 87 20.71 18.72 -10.66
CA GLY A 87 21.30 19.86 -11.36
C GLY A 87 22.16 20.77 -10.46
N ARG A 88 22.66 20.25 -9.34
CA ARG A 88 23.50 20.98 -8.37
C ARG A 88 24.97 20.65 -8.54
N SER A 89 25.83 21.46 -7.94
CA SER A 89 27.27 21.15 -7.89
C SER A 89 27.54 20.06 -6.85
N ARG A 90 28.58 19.23 -7.08
CA ARG A 90 29.06 18.27 -6.08
C ARG A 90 29.38 18.91 -4.72
N GLN A 91 29.89 20.14 -4.72
CA GLN A 91 30.18 20.88 -3.48
C GLN A 91 28.90 21.19 -2.70
N ASN A 92 27.80 21.54 -3.37
CA ASN A 92 26.51 21.75 -2.70
C ASN A 92 26.00 20.46 -2.06
N VAL A 93 26.12 19.33 -2.75
CA VAL A 93 25.71 18.02 -2.21
C VAL A 93 26.57 17.63 -1.01
N LEU A 94 27.89 17.83 -1.06
CA LEU A 94 28.78 17.59 0.08
C LEU A 94 28.40 18.45 1.30
N GLN A 95 28.00 19.70 1.09
CA GLN A 95 27.51 20.56 2.17
C GLN A 95 26.22 20.04 2.82
N TRP A 96 25.34 19.41 2.04
CA TRP A 96 24.17 18.73 2.60
C TRP A 96 24.58 17.51 3.43
N VAL A 97 25.41 16.63 2.85
CA VAL A 97 25.89 15.41 3.49
C VAL A 97 26.62 15.70 4.81
N ASN A 98 27.43 16.76 4.86
CA ASN A 98 28.16 17.16 6.06
C ASN A 98 27.30 17.91 7.10
N GLY A 99 26.03 18.18 6.81
CA GLY A 99 25.16 18.97 7.68
C GLY A 99 25.55 20.45 7.77
N GLU A 100 26.25 20.98 6.77
CA GLU A 100 26.69 22.39 6.72
C GLU A 100 25.57 23.33 6.22
N ARG A 101 24.50 22.78 5.63
CA ARG A 101 23.32 23.50 5.13
C ARG A 101 22.04 22.74 5.42
N ARG A 102 20.92 23.47 5.49
CA ARG A 102 19.55 22.93 5.60
C ARG A 102 19.31 22.12 6.89
N THR A 103 20.05 22.42 7.96
CA THR A 103 19.90 21.74 9.25
C THR A 103 18.53 21.98 9.88
N GLU A 104 17.85 23.06 9.51
CA GLU A 104 16.51 23.41 9.97
C GLU A 104 15.42 22.40 9.55
N VAL A 105 15.63 21.64 8.48
CA VAL A 105 14.67 20.61 8.02
C VAL A 105 15.03 19.19 8.46
N GLY A 106 16.13 19.01 9.20
CA GLY A 106 16.69 17.72 9.58
C GLY A 106 17.96 17.36 8.82
N ALA A 107 18.75 16.43 9.37
CA ALA A 107 19.99 15.97 8.76
C ALA A 107 19.75 15.29 7.42
N PHE A 108 20.74 15.39 6.52
CA PHE A 108 20.78 14.57 5.30
C PHE A 108 20.79 13.08 5.69
N PRO A 109 20.17 12.19 4.89
CA PRO A 109 20.10 10.76 5.22
C PRO A 109 21.47 10.13 5.44
N ASP A 110 21.52 9.16 6.35
CA ASP A 110 22.72 8.33 6.54
C ASP A 110 23.00 7.50 5.28
N PRO A 111 24.29 7.26 4.95
CA PRO A 111 24.64 6.42 3.81
C PRO A 111 24.17 4.97 4.02
N GLU A 112 23.69 4.33 2.96
CA GLU A 112 23.35 2.90 2.94
C GLU A 112 24.61 2.04 3.14
N GLY A 113 25.74 2.52 2.65
CA GLY A 113 27.02 1.85 2.78
C GLY A 113 28.10 2.49 1.92
N THR A 114 29.04 1.66 1.44
CA THR A 114 30.13 2.10 0.56
C THR A 114 30.20 1.26 -0.70
N ALA A 115 30.38 1.94 -1.85
CA ALA A 115 30.76 1.33 -3.10
C ALA A 115 32.26 1.61 -3.33
N GLY A 116 33.10 0.61 -3.08
CA GLY A 116 34.56 0.80 -3.05
C GLY A 116 34.99 1.71 -1.90
N ARG A 117 35.34 2.97 -2.21
CA ARG A 117 35.77 3.98 -1.21
C ARG A 117 34.77 5.12 -1.04
N SER A 118 33.71 5.14 -1.84
CA SER A 118 32.71 6.21 -1.84
C SER A 118 31.48 5.77 -1.06
N LEU A 119 30.94 6.67 -0.23
CA LEU A 119 29.64 6.48 0.39
C LEU A 119 28.56 6.48 -0.70
N VAL A 120 27.52 5.67 -0.48
CA VAL A 120 26.33 5.60 -1.34
C VAL A 120 25.07 5.69 -0.49
N TRP A 121 24.03 6.26 -1.08
CA TRP A 121 22.72 6.47 -0.46
C TRP A 121 21.64 5.84 -1.32
N ARG A 122 20.50 5.50 -0.71
CA ARG A 122 19.28 5.18 -1.47
C ARG A 122 18.69 6.47 -2.03
N TRP A 123 18.42 6.50 -3.33
CA TRP A 123 17.82 7.66 -3.97
C TRP A 123 16.48 8.04 -3.32
N ALA A 124 15.64 7.08 -2.97
CA ALA A 124 14.35 7.34 -2.32
C ALA A 124 14.48 8.13 -1.01
N GLU A 125 15.50 7.84 -0.18
CA GLU A 125 15.77 8.58 1.06
C GLU A 125 16.25 10.00 0.77
N VAL A 126 17.15 10.14 -0.21
CA VAL A 126 17.64 11.45 -0.65
C VAL A 126 16.49 12.29 -1.21
N ASN A 127 15.63 11.72 -2.05
CA ASN A 127 14.51 12.41 -2.67
C ASN A 127 13.45 12.82 -1.63
N ALA A 128 13.17 11.96 -0.65
CA ALA A 128 12.31 12.30 0.48
C ALA A 128 12.87 13.46 1.32
N TRP A 129 14.19 13.50 1.54
CA TRP A 129 14.83 14.66 2.19
C TRP A 129 14.77 15.92 1.32
N LEU A 130 15.02 15.80 0.01
CA LEU A 130 14.94 16.91 -0.94
C LEU A 130 13.53 17.51 -1.02
N ALA A 131 12.48 16.68 -0.94
CA ALA A 131 11.10 17.13 -0.88
C ALA A 131 10.84 18.09 0.29
N ARG A 132 11.48 17.87 1.45
CA ARG A 132 11.35 18.73 2.63
C ARG A 132 11.94 20.12 2.44
N ILE A 133 12.86 20.29 1.48
CA ILE A 133 13.44 21.59 1.10
C ILE A 133 12.89 22.13 -0.22
N GLY A 134 11.87 21.49 -0.81
CA GLY A 134 11.26 21.90 -2.07
C GLY A 134 12.10 21.61 -3.31
N GLU A 135 13.02 20.65 -3.24
CA GLU A 135 13.98 20.31 -4.30
C GLU A 135 13.80 18.85 -4.77
N GLN A 136 12.62 18.26 -4.57
CA GLN A 136 12.30 16.90 -5.05
C GLN A 136 12.51 16.80 -6.56
N VAL A 137 13.04 15.66 -7.00
CA VAL A 137 13.25 15.35 -8.42
C VAL A 137 12.50 14.06 -8.75
N GLY A 138 11.60 14.11 -9.73
CA GLY A 138 10.79 12.96 -10.14
C GLY A 138 9.85 12.47 -9.04
N ASP A 139 9.32 11.27 -9.26
CA ASP A 139 8.42 10.63 -8.31
C ASP A 139 9.19 9.97 -7.14
N PRO A 140 8.54 9.82 -5.97
CA PRO A 140 9.16 9.16 -4.84
C PRO A 140 9.32 7.66 -5.09
N GLY A 141 10.48 7.11 -4.72
CA GLY A 141 10.66 5.66 -4.60
C GLY A 141 10.21 5.13 -3.23
N ALA A 142 10.30 3.81 -3.05
CA ALA A 142 10.12 3.19 -1.74
C ALA A 142 11.26 3.57 -0.78
N THR A 143 10.93 4.17 0.37
CA THR A 143 11.90 4.40 1.45
C THR A 143 12.51 3.06 1.91
N ARG A 144 13.61 3.08 2.66
CA ARG A 144 14.25 1.87 3.18
C ARG A 144 13.27 1.01 3.97
N GLN A 145 12.43 1.63 4.79
CA GLN A 145 11.44 0.92 5.60
C GLN A 145 10.35 0.29 4.72
N ASP A 146 9.84 1.03 3.73
CA ASP A 146 8.83 0.51 2.80
C ASP A 146 9.39 -0.59 1.92
N ALA A 147 10.61 -0.43 1.40
CA ALA A 147 11.28 -1.42 0.57
C ALA A 147 11.50 -2.74 1.31
N LEU A 148 11.95 -2.69 2.57
CA LEU A 148 12.09 -3.88 3.41
C LEU A 148 10.74 -4.56 3.68
N HIS A 149 9.68 -3.77 3.89
CA HIS A 149 8.33 -4.32 4.07
C HIS A 149 7.82 -5.00 2.79
N ILE A 150 8.00 -4.35 1.64
CA ILE A 150 7.63 -4.89 0.33
C ILE A 150 8.39 -6.20 0.08
N ASP A 151 9.72 -6.20 0.19
CA ASP A 151 10.56 -7.39 -0.02
C ASP A 151 10.17 -8.55 0.88
N PHE A 152 9.90 -8.27 2.16
CA PHE A 152 9.46 -9.27 3.12
C PHE A 152 8.10 -9.88 2.74
N MET A 153 7.18 -9.06 2.23
CA MET A 153 5.81 -9.48 1.95
C MET A 153 5.60 -10.03 0.53
N LEU A 154 6.48 -9.71 -0.43
CA LEU A 154 6.39 -10.13 -1.83
C LEU A 154 6.15 -11.63 -2.02
N PRO A 155 6.88 -12.55 -1.36
CA PRO A 155 6.62 -13.99 -1.50
C PRO A 155 5.21 -14.38 -1.03
N ARG A 156 4.76 -13.80 0.09
CA ARG A 156 3.43 -14.06 0.65
C ARG A 156 2.32 -13.56 -0.27
N TRP A 157 2.46 -12.35 -0.82
CA TRP A 157 1.51 -11.77 -1.77
C TRP A 157 1.38 -12.64 -3.02
N GLN A 158 2.51 -13.03 -3.62
CA GLN A 158 2.52 -13.87 -4.82
C GLN A 158 1.92 -15.26 -4.54
N GLN A 159 2.19 -15.85 -3.37
CA GLN A 159 1.58 -17.12 -2.97
C GLN A 159 0.07 -17.00 -2.79
N SER A 160 -0.41 -15.97 -2.07
CA SER A 160 -1.86 -15.74 -1.90
C SER A 160 -2.57 -15.63 -3.26
N LEU A 161 -2.01 -14.84 -4.18
CA LEU A 161 -2.58 -14.72 -5.52
C LEU A 161 -2.54 -16.02 -6.33
N ALA A 162 -1.49 -16.84 -6.17
CA ALA A 162 -1.41 -18.15 -6.80
C ALA A 162 -2.46 -19.13 -6.27
N GLU A 163 -2.83 -19.00 -4.99
CA GLU A 163 -3.91 -19.76 -4.33
C GLU A 163 -5.32 -19.17 -4.61
N GLY A 164 -5.41 -18.10 -5.41
CA GLY A 164 -6.66 -17.40 -5.71
C GLY A 164 -7.19 -16.56 -4.55
N LEU A 165 -6.37 -16.34 -3.51
CA LEU A 165 -6.68 -15.52 -2.36
C LEU A 165 -6.33 -14.05 -2.63
N PRO A 166 -7.12 -13.09 -2.14
CA PRO A 166 -6.79 -11.69 -2.29
C PRO A 166 -5.60 -11.30 -1.40
N ILE A 167 -4.78 -10.36 -1.88
CA ILE A 167 -3.85 -9.64 -1.02
C ILE A 167 -4.66 -8.72 -0.11
N VAL A 168 -4.44 -8.85 1.20
CA VAL A 168 -5.14 -8.04 2.20
C VAL A 168 -4.30 -6.83 2.58
N ARG A 169 -4.88 -5.65 2.40
CA ARG A 169 -4.35 -4.38 2.87
C ARG A 169 -5.09 -3.96 4.12
N PHE A 170 -4.39 -3.81 5.23
CA PHE A 170 -4.94 -3.25 6.46
C PHE A 170 -4.70 -1.73 6.50
N VAL A 171 -5.75 -0.98 6.80
CA VAL A 171 -5.71 0.47 6.94
C VAL A 171 -6.32 0.82 8.30
N HIS A 172 -5.68 1.68 9.07
CA HIS A 172 -6.27 2.19 10.30
C HIS A 172 -7.27 3.30 9.95
N SER A 173 -8.44 3.29 10.60
CA SER A 173 -9.43 4.37 10.46
C SER A 173 -8.84 5.76 10.75
N GLN A 174 -7.98 5.84 11.77
CA GLN A 174 -7.30 7.06 12.20
C GLN A 174 -5.90 6.75 12.76
N GLU A 175 -5.00 7.73 12.66
CA GLU A 175 -3.69 7.72 13.31
C GLU A 175 -3.74 8.66 14.53
N ASP A 176 -3.88 8.07 15.70
CA ASP A 176 -4.00 8.77 16.99
C ASP A 176 -3.45 7.89 18.14
N GLU A 177 -3.75 8.26 19.39
CA GLU A 177 -3.35 7.52 20.59
C GLU A 177 -3.78 6.03 20.60
N ARG A 178 -4.81 5.66 19.83
CA ARG A 178 -5.37 4.29 19.71
C ARG A 178 -4.84 3.52 18.51
N THR A 179 -3.80 4.00 17.84
CA THR A 179 -3.17 3.30 16.72
C THR A 179 -2.75 1.86 17.08
N LYS A 180 -2.30 1.64 18.32
CA LYS A 180 -1.95 0.30 18.82
C LYS A 180 -3.16 -0.64 18.91
N ASP A 181 -4.32 -0.12 19.28
CA ASP A 181 -5.55 -0.90 19.40
C ASP A 181 -6.02 -1.36 18.02
N ARG A 182 -6.00 -0.46 17.03
CA ARG A 182 -6.33 -0.78 15.63
C ARG A 182 -5.34 -1.78 15.01
N ALA A 183 -4.05 -1.67 15.35
CA ALA A 183 -3.05 -2.68 14.98
C ALA A 183 -3.35 -4.05 15.63
N GLY A 184 -3.87 -4.08 16.85
CA GLY A 184 -4.35 -5.30 17.50
C GLY A 184 -5.50 -5.96 16.74
N VAL A 185 -6.44 -5.17 16.22
CA VAL A 185 -7.53 -5.67 15.35
C VAL A 185 -6.96 -6.28 14.06
N ALA A 186 -5.99 -5.61 13.42
CA ALA A 186 -5.33 -6.13 12.22
C ALA A 186 -4.65 -7.49 12.49
N GLN A 187 -3.87 -7.59 13.57
CA GLN A 187 -3.18 -8.83 13.96
C GLN A 187 -4.16 -9.98 14.24
N LEU A 188 -5.27 -9.70 14.92
CA LEU A 188 -6.30 -10.70 15.17
C LEU A 188 -6.93 -11.19 13.86
N LEU A 189 -7.23 -10.27 12.95
CA LEU A 189 -7.79 -10.64 11.65
C LEU A 189 -6.78 -11.42 10.81
N GLU A 190 -5.50 -11.05 10.79
CA GLU A 190 -4.44 -11.82 10.12
C GLU A 190 -4.37 -13.26 10.60
N GLY A 191 -4.48 -13.50 11.92
CA GLY A 191 -4.55 -14.84 12.48
C GLY A 191 -5.83 -15.61 12.10
N THR A 192 -6.89 -14.89 11.71
CA THR A 192 -8.21 -15.43 11.37
C THR A 192 -8.45 -15.54 9.86
N LEU A 193 -7.66 -14.88 9.01
CA LEU A 193 -7.78 -14.95 7.54
C LEU A 193 -7.56 -16.35 6.99
N SER A 194 -6.91 -17.23 7.74
CA SER A 194 -6.78 -18.66 7.45
C SER A 194 -8.04 -19.46 7.80
N ALA A 195 -9.07 -18.85 8.41
CA ALA A 195 -10.30 -19.52 8.81
C ALA A 195 -11.27 -19.68 7.61
N PRO A 196 -11.83 -20.89 7.40
CA PRO A 196 -12.83 -21.14 6.37
C PRO A 196 -14.06 -20.22 6.55
N GLY A 197 -14.58 -19.66 5.45
CA GLY A 197 -15.84 -18.89 5.41
C GLY A 197 -15.69 -17.37 5.32
N LEU A 198 -14.59 -16.79 5.82
CA LEU A 198 -14.34 -15.35 5.68
C LEU A 198 -14.12 -14.97 4.21
N LEU A 199 -13.32 -15.77 3.51
CA LEU A 199 -13.06 -15.59 2.07
C LEU A 199 -14.32 -15.74 1.21
N ASP A 200 -15.25 -16.61 1.61
CA ASP A 200 -16.53 -16.79 0.89
C ASP A 200 -17.42 -15.55 1.00
N MET A 201 -17.52 -14.95 2.20
CA MET A 201 -18.22 -13.68 2.40
C MET A 201 -17.57 -12.52 1.64
N ILE A 202 -16.23 -12.49 1.61
CA ILE A 202 -15.43 -11.49 0.90
C ILE A 202 -15.65 -11.58 -0.61
N SER A 203 -15.79 -12.80 -1.15
CA SER A 203 -15.89 -13.12 -2.58
C SER A 203 -17.28 -12.88 -3.17
N ALA A 204 -18.33 -12.82 -2.34
CA ALA A 204 -19.72 -12.65 -2.78
C ALA A 204 -20.04 -11.25 -3.37
N PHE A 205 -19.15 -10.26 -3.20
CA PHE A 205 -19.37 -8.90 -3.65
C PHE A 205 -18.66 -8.58 -4.97
N PRO A 206 -19.33 -7.84 -5.88
CA PRO A 206 -18.67 -7.35 -7.08
C PRO A 206 -17.55 -6.38 -6.68
N ARG A 207 -16.32 -6.77 -6.97
CA ARG A 207 -15.15 -5.88 -6.93
C ARG A 207 -14.58 -5.76 -8.33
N PRO A 208 -14.15 -4.56 -8.75
CA PRO A 208 -13.38 -4.42 -9.98
C PRO A 208 -12.11 -5.28 -9.90
N GLU A 209 -11.47 -5.35 -8.73
CA GLU A 209 -10.31 -6.20 -8.47
C GLU A 209 -10.62 -7.24 -7.38
N ARG A 210 -10.92 -8.49 -7.77
CA ARG A 210 -11.16 -9.58 -6.82
C ARG A 210 -9.91 -10.02 -6.05
N GLN A 211 -8.75 -9.65 -6.55
CA GLN A 211 -7.44 -10.05 -6.04
C GLN A 211 -6.91 -9.12 -4.93
N ARG A 212 -7.65 -8.06 -4.58
CA ARG A 212 -7.29 -7.12 -3.52
C ARG A 212 -8.44 -6.91 -2.55
N LEU A 213 -8.11 -6.87 -1.26
CA LEU A 213 -9.04 -6.61 -0.18
C LEU A 213 -8.48 -5.55 0.75
N THR A 214 -9.13 -4.40 0.78
CA THR A 214 -8.88 -3.40 1.83
C THR A 214 -9.73 -3.72 3.06
N VAL A 215 -9.09 -3.72 4.21
CA VAL A 215 -9.69 -3.85 5.53
C VAL A 215 -9.40 -2.58 6.32
N VAL A 216 -10.44 -1.85 6.68
CA VAL A 216 -10.32 -0.72 7.60
C VAL A 216 -10.46 -1.25 9.02
N CYS A 217 -9.37 -1.23 9.78
CA CYS A 217 -9.33 -1.58 11.19
C CYS A 217 -9.73 -0.36 12.03
N ALA A 218 -10.75 -0.54 12.85
CA ALA A 218 -11.30 0.50 13.70
C ALA A 218 -11.54 -0.01 15.13
N VAL A 219 -11.71 0.92 16.04
CA VAL A 219 -12.16 0.69 17.42
C VAL A 219 -13.53 1.32 17.63
N LEU A 220 -14.27 0.86 18.64
CA LEU A 220 -15.66 1.28 18.87
C LEU A 220 -15.89 2.81 18.85
N PRO A 221 -15.01 3.66 19.43
CA PRO A 221 -15.26 5.10 19.42
C PRO A 221 -14.88 5.80 18.11
N ASP A 222 -14.35 5.09 17.11
CA ASP A 222 -14.04 5.68 15.82
C ASP A 222 -15.32 6.11 15.11
N ARG A 223 -15.30 7.31 14.51
CA ARG A 223 -16.42 7.80 13.71
C ARG A 223 -16.54 7.03 12.40
N LEU A 224 -17.77 6.78 11.95
CA LEU A 224 -18.02 6.16 10.66
C LEU A 224 -17.54 7.03 9.49
N SER A 225 -17.57 8.36 9.64
CA SER A 225 -17.00 9.31 8.69
C SER A 225 -15.49 9.11 8.51
N ALA A 226 -14.75 8.93 9.61
CA ALA A 226 -13.31 8.64 9.54
C ALA A 226 -13.02 7.28 8.88
N VAL A 227 -13.90 6.28 9.03
CA VAL A 227 -13.81 5.02 8.29
C VAL A 227 -14.04 5.26 6.80
N ALA A 228 -15.06 6.05 6.44
CA ALA A 228 -15.40 6.37 5.05
C ALA A 228 -14.28 7.13 4.33
N GLU A 229 -13.60 8.06 5.01
CA GLU A 229 -12.44 8.80 4.49
C GLU A 229 -11.25 7.90 4.11
N ARG A 230 -11.17 6.69 4.68
CA ARG A 230 -10.12 5.70 4.33
C ARG A 230 -10.46 4.85 3.11
N ILE A 231 -11.70 4.92 2.61
CA ILE A 231 -12.15 4.17 1.45
C ILE A 231 -11.91 5.01 0.21
N ARG A 232 -11.15 4.48 -0.74
CA ARG A 232 -10.82 5.23 -1.94
C ARG A 232 -11.98 5.26 -2.93
N ALA A 233 -11.99 6.29 -3.78
CA ALA A 233 -13.02 6.46 -4.81
C ALA A 233 -13.03 5.36 -5.88
N ASP A 234 -11.91 4.65 -6.10
CA ASP A 234 -11.82 3.48 -6.97
C ASP A 234 -12.34 2.19 -6.30
N GLU A 235 -12.52 2.18 -4.99
CA GLU A 235 -13.03 1.02 -4.24
C GLU A 235 -14.56 0.99 -4.24
N THR A 236 -15.14 -0.14 -4.63
CA THR A 236 -16.61 -0.35 -4.61
C THR A 236 -17.11 -0.83 -3.25
N GLY A 237 -16.21 -1.26 -2.35
CA GLY A 237 -16.54 -1.64 -0.98
C GLY A 237 -15.41 -2.40 -0.29
N VAL A 238 -15.16 -2.04 0.97
CA VAL A 238 -14.08 -2.59 1.82
C VAL A 238 -14.67 -3.43 2.94
N VAL A 239 -13.82 -4.03 3.77
CA VAL A 239 -14.25 -4.67 5.03
C VAL A 239 -13.90 -3.72 6.17
N LEU A 240 -14.87 -3.38 7.00
CA LEU A 240 -14.65 -2.76 8.30
C LEU A 240 -14.44 -3.88 9.32
N ALA A 241 -13.31 -3.86 10.02
CA ALA A 241 -12.97 -4.79 11.08
C ALA A 241 -12.82 -4.05 12.41
N PHE A 242 -13.43 -4.56 13.47
CA PHE A 242 -13.34 -3.99 14.81
C PHE A 242 -13.60 -5.05 15.89
N GLN A 243 -13.16 -4.76 17.11
CA GLN A 243 -13.46 -5.60 18.27
C GLN A 243 -14.64 -5.05 19.08
N GLY A 244 -15.56 -5.94 19.45
CA GLY A 244 -16.62 -5.64 20.42
C GLY A 244 -16.09 -5.66 21.86
N GLU A 245 -16.95 -5.32 22.84
CA GLU A 245 -16.59 -5.24 24.27
C GLU A 245 -16.04 -6.56 24.86
N LYS A 246 -16.33 -7.71 24.22
CA LYS A 246 -15.87 -9.05 24.63
C LYS A 246 -14.63 -9.54 23.84
N ASN A 247 -13.90 -8.65 23.17
CA ASN A 247 -12.79 -8.98 22.26
C ASN A 247 -13.18 -9.89 21.07
N GLU A 248 -14.47 -9.97 20.77
CA GLU A 248 -14.98 -10.66 19.58
C GLU A 248 -14.74 -9.81 18.34
N LEU A 249 -14.24 -10.45 17.27
CA LEU A 249 -13.95 -9.79 16.00
C LEU A 249 -15.23 -9.67 15.16
N HIS A 250 -15.59 -8.44 14.81
CA HIS A 250 -16.71 -8.12 13.94
C HIS A 250 -16.19 -7.67 12.58
N LEU A 251 -16.85 -8.14 11.53
CA LEU A 251 -16.51 -7.84 10.14
C LEU A 251 -17.77 -7.40 9.41
N MET A 252 -17.71 -6.22 8.80
CA MET A 252 -18.83 -5.64 8.07
C MET A 252 -18.39 -5.16 6.71
N ARG A 253 -19.25 -5.28 5.70
CA ARG A 253 -18.96 -4.72 4.38
C ARG A 253 -19.44 -3.28 4.35
N VAL A 254 -18.54 -2.36 4.03
CA VAL A 254 -18.83 -0.93 4.01
C VAL A 254 -18.34 -0.28 2.73
N ALA A 255 -19.02 0.77 2.28
CA ALA A 255 -18.64 1.59 1.15
C ALA A 255 -18.79 3.08 1.50
N ALA A 256 -17.91 3.93 0.98
CA ALA A 256 -18.01 5.39 1.16
C ALA A 256 -19.01 6.07 0.21
N ARG A 257 -19.82 5.28 -0.51
CA ARG A 257 -20.87 5.76 -1.43
C ARG A 257 -21.98 4.73 -1.51
N GLU A 258 -23.13 5.15 -2.04
CA GLU A 258 -24.18 4.21 -2.39
C GLU A 258 -23.70 3.27 -3.49
N VAL A 259 -23.81 1.97 -3.22
CA VAL A 259 -23.52 0.90 -4.18
C VAL A 259 -24.71 -0.06 -4.25
N PRO A 260 -24.95 -0.73 -5.39
CA PRO A 260 -26.11 -1.60 -5.53
C PRO A 260 -26.19 -2.66 -4.41
N GLY A 261 -27.34 -2.69 -3.72
CA GLY A 261 -27.58 -3.61 -2.61
C GLY A 261 -26.99 -3.18 -1.25
N ALA A 262 -26.30 -2.04 -1.17
CA ALA A 262 -25.92 -1.46 0.10
C ALA A 262 -27.05 -0.64 0.72
N ARG A 263 -27.18 -0.73 2.04
CA ARG A 263 -28.12 0.06 2.82
C ARG A 263 -27.40 1.28 3.42
N PRO A 264 -27.89 2.51 3.22
CA PRO A 264 -27.33 3.68 3.89
C PRO A 264 -27.40 3.57 5.41
N VAL A 265 -26.35 4.00 6.10
CA VAL A 265 -26.33 4.02 7.58
C VAL A 265 -27.39 4.98 8.16
N SER A 266 -27.76 6.02 7.41
CA SER A 266 -28.84 6.94 7.78
C SER A 266 -30.21 6.27 7.88
N GLU A 267 -30.50 5.25 7.05
CA GLU A 267 -31.72 4.44 7.16
C GLU A 267 -31.75 3.54 8.42
N LEU A 268 -30.60 3.37 9.07
CA LEU A 268 -30.46 2.66 10.33
C LEU A 268 -30.53 3.60 11.54
N GLY A 269 -30.76 4.89 11.31
CA GLY A 269 -30.80 5.91 12.36
C GLY A 269 -29.42 6.40 12.81
N LEU A 270 -28.37 6.10 12.04
CA LEU A 270 -27.00 6.56 12.32
C LEU A 270 -26.76 7.89 11.58
N GLY A 271 -26.49 8.96 12.33
CA GLY A 271 -26.15 10.28 11.78
C GLY A 271 -24.63 10.50 11.62
N ASP A 272 -24.25 11.72 11.27
CA ASP A 272 -22.88 12.11 10.88
C ASP A 272 -21.82 11.87 11.97
N ASP A 273 -22.22 11.98 13.24
CA ASP A 273 -21.37 11.74 14.40
C ASP A 273 -21.38 10.29 14.89
N ALA A 274 -22.08 9.38 14.18
CA ALA A 274 -22.17 7.97 14.56
C ALA A 274 -20.80 7.29 14.57
N THR A 275 -20.64 6.40 15.54
CA THR A 275 -19.42 5.64 15.78
C THR A 275 -19.56 4.18 15.36
N VAL A 276 -18.44 3.47 15.29
CA VAL A 276 -18.41 2.02 15.11
C VAL A 276 -19.16 1.30 16.23
N GLY A 277 -19.17 1.86 17.45
CA GLY A 277 -19.98 1.36 18.57
C GLY A 277 -21.49 1.48 18.33
N ASP A 278 -21.95 2.61 17.79
CA ASP A 278 -23.37 2.78 17.44
C ASP A 278 -23.79 1.77 16.35
N LEU A 279 -22.91 1.54 15.37
CA LEU A 279 -23.12 0.52 14.36
C LEU A 279 -23.22 -0.89 14.96
N LEU A 280 -22.35 -1.24 15.91
CA LEU A 280 -22.41 -2.53 16.60
C LEU A 280 -23.76 -2.73 17.31
N LEU A 281 -24.31 -1.69 17.94
CA LEU A 281 -25.62 -1.75 18.60
C LEU A 281 -26.75 -2.01 17.60
N VAL A 282 -26.73 -1.35 16.43
CA VAL A 282 -27.72 -1.58 15.36
C VAL A 282 -27.69 -3.03 14.88
N VAL A 283 -26.50 -3.59 14.68
CA VAL A 283 -26.32 -4.99 14.27
C VAL A 283 -26.79 -5.95 15.37
N ALA A 284 -26.39 -5.72 16.62
CA ALA A 284 -26.76 -6.57 17.75
C ALA A 284 -28.29 -6.60 18.00
N ASN A 285 -28.98 -5.49 17.69
CA ASN A 285 -30.44 -5.40 17.77
C ASN A 285 -31.16 -6.07 16.57
N GLY A 286 -30.42 -6.63 15.61
CA GLY A 286 -30.98 -7.31 14.44
C GLY A 286 -31.59 -6.37 13.39
N ALA A 287 -31.32 -5.06 13.48
CA ALA A 287 -31.82 -4.08 12.51
C ALA A 287 -31.16 -4.22 11.12
N VAL A 288 -29.99 -4.85 11.08
CA VAL A 288 -29.29 -5.22 9.85
C VAL A 288 -28.49 -6.52 10.05
N GLN A 289 -28.48 -7.38 9.04
CA GLN A 289 -27.63 -8.58 9.06
C GLN A 289 -26.16 -8.18 8.88
N PRO A 290 -25.19 -8.81 9.57
CA PRO A 290 -23.76 -8.49 9.43
C PRO A 290 -23.21 -8.57 7.99
N THR A 291 -23.84 -9.41 7.16
CA THR A 291 -23.49 -9.61 5.74
C THR A 291 -24.07 -8.55 4.81
N THR A 292 -24.96 -7.68 5.31
CA THR A 292 -25.55 -6.60 4.51
C THR A 292 -24.50 -5.53 4.27
N PRO A 293 -24.23 -5.13 3.01
CA PRO A 293 -23.35 -4.01 2.74
C PRO A 293 -23.95 -2.72 3.26
N LEU A 294 -23.11 -1.87 3.83
CA LEU A 294 -23.51 -0.57 4.33
C LEU A 294 -22.85 0.54 3.54
N ALA A 295 -23.64 1.54 3.15
CA ALA A 295 -23.10 2.78 2.61
C ALA A 295 -22.94 3.76 3.78
N LEU A 296 -21.71 4.18 4.05
CA LEU A 296 -21.34 5.10 5.14
C LEU A 296 -21.65 6.57 4.80
N VAL A 297 -22.39 6.82 3.72
CA VAL A 297 -22.91 8.14 3.38
C VAL A 297 -24.20 8.38 4.16
N GLY A 298 -24.24 9.51 4.85
CA GLY A 298 -25.35 10.03 5.65
C GLY A 298 -25.20 11.54 5.72
#